data_AF-A0A7Y2XK71-F1
#
_entry.id   AF-A0A7Y2XK71-F1
#
_cell.length_a   1.000
_cell.length_b   1.000
_cell.length_c   1.000
_cell.angle_alpha   90.00
_cell.angle_beta   90.00
_cell.angle_gamma   90.00
#
_symmetry.space_group_name_H-M   'P 1'
#
loop_
_entity.id
_entity.type
_entity.pdbx_description
1 polymer ?
#
loop_
_entity_poly.entity_id
_entity_poly.type
_entity_poly.pdbx_seq_one_letter_code
_entity_poly.pdbx_strand_id
1 'polypeptide(L)'
;HRLMMAQTLEAVRSFEDGVLTDIREGDVGAILGWGFAPWSGGPFSWLDMIGAAKAVEICDGLTETHGDRFKTPALLRDLAETGDTFYGRYGGGAAAKAA
;
A
#
# COMPACT_ATOMS: atom_id res chain seq x y z
N HIS A 1 13.83 3.14 -0.44
CA HIS A 1 12.63 2.47 -0.96
C HIS A 1 12.52 1.01 -0.57
N ARG A 2 13.55 0.17 -0.71
CA ARG A 2 13.47 -1.27 -0.44
C ARG A 2 12.80 -1.68 0.88
N LEU A 3 13.26 -1.13 2.01
CA LEU A 3 12.70 -1.47 3.33
C LEU A 3 11.25 -1.00 3.48
N MET A 4 10.94 0.22 3.04
CA MET A 4 9.57 0.76 3.07
C MET A 4 8.63 -0.08 2.20
N MET A 5 9.00 -0.38 0.96
CA MET A 5 8.18 -1.21 0.08
C MET A 5 7.98 -2.62 0.62
N ALA A 6 9.01 -3.24 1.23
CA ALA A 6 8.88 -4.60 1.75
C ALA A 6 7.75 -4.74 2.79
N GLN A 7 7.54 -3.75 3.65
CA GLN A 7 6.44 -3.76 4.63
C GLN A 7 5.13 -3.23 4.04
N THR A 8 5.19 -2.18 3.22
CA THR A 8 3.99 -1.55 2.64
C THR A 8 3.28 -2.49 1.68
N LEU A 9 4.01 -3.27 0.87
CA LEU A 9 3.40 -4.22 -0.07
C LEU A 9 2.66 -5.35 0.65
N GLU A 10 3.14 -5.79 1.82
CA GLU A 10 2.41 -6.78 2.63
C GLU A 10 1.14 -6.20 3.24
N ALA A 11 1.12 -4.92 3.60
CA ALA A 11 -0.11 -4.25 4.03
C ALA A 11 -1.14 -4.20 2.89
N VAL A 12 -0.71 -3.87 1.66
CA VAL A 12 -1.59 -3.87 0.48
C VAL A 12 -2.12 -5.27 0.19
N ARG A 13 -1.27 -6.30 0.18
CA ARG A 13 -1.68 -7.70 -0.02
C ARG A 13 -2.66 -8.16 1.05
N SER A 14 -2.40 -7.83 2.32
CA SER A 14 -3.30 -8.14 3.44
C SER A 14 -4.68 -7.47 3.27
N PHE A 15 -4.72 -6.28 2.68
CA PHE A 15 -5.97 -5.59 2.36
C PHE A 15 -6.71 -6.24 1.18
N GLU A 16 -5.99 -6.61 0.11
CA GLU A 16 -6.55 -7.35 -1.04
C GLU A 16 -7.15 -8.70 -0.62
N ASP A 17 -6.44 -9.43 0.26
CA ASP A 17 -6.87 -10.74 0.77
C ASP A 17 -8.03 -10.64 1.77
N GLY A 18 -8.35 -9.43 2.25
CA GLY A 18 -9.39 -9.17 3.24
C GLY A 18 -8.99 -9.53 4.68
N VAL A 19 -7.69 -9.74 4.93
CA VAL A 19 -7.13 -9.88 6.29
C VAL A 19 -7.21 -8.55 7.02
N LEU A 20 -6.85 -7.47 6.32
CA LEU A 20 -7.11 -6.10 6.75
C LEU A 20 -8.41 -5.62 6.08
N THR A 21 -9.36 -5.12 6.86
CA THR A 21 -10.67 -4.70 6.36
C THR A 21 -10.85 -3.19 6.25
N ASP A 22 -10.01 -2.42 6.94
CA ASP A 22 -10.04 -0.95 6.94
C ASP A 22 -8.61 -0.40 6.88
N ILE A 23 -8.32 0.39 5.85
CA ILE A 23 -6.99 1.01 5.67
C ILE A 23 -6.61 1.97 6.79
N ARG A 24 -7.60 2.58 7.47
CA ARG A 24 -7.37 3.53 8.58
C ARG A 24 -6.86 2.80 9.81
N GLU A 25 -7.46 1.64 10.10
CA GLU A 25 -7.01 0.75 11.16
C GLU A 25 -5.65 0.14 10.82
N GLY A 26 -5.42 -0.18 9.54
CA GLY A 26 -4.13 -0.67 9.06
C GLY A 26 -3.00 0.34 9.25
N ASP A 27 -3.26 1.61 8.93
CA ASP A 27 -2.29 2.70 9.09
C ASP A 27 -1.94 2.96 10.55
N VAL A 28 -2.94 3.10 11.41
CA VAL A 28 -2.75 3.27 12.86
C VAL A 28 -2.07 2.03 13.47
N GLY A 29 -2.51 0.84 13.08
CA GLY A 29 -1.97 -0.44 13.54
C GLY A 29 -0.51 -0.64 13.14
N ALA A 30 -0.12 -0.23 11.93
CA ALA A 30 1.27 -0.29 11.49
C ALA A 30 2.18 0.63 12.31
N ILE A 31 1.72 1.86 12.57
CA ILE A 31 2.47 2.84 13.37
C ILE A 31 2.64 2.34 14.81
N LEU A 32 1.56 1.92 15.46
CA LEU A 32 1.58 1.53 16.87
C LEU A 32 2.12 0.11 17.09
N GLY A 33 1.95 -0.78 16.12
CA GLY A 33 2.30 -2.19 16.22
C GLY A 33 3.78 -2.46 16.01
N TRP A 34 4.35 -2.01 14.88
CA TRP A 34 5.75 -2.27 14.55
C TRP A 34 6.57 -1.00 14.29
N GLY A 35 6.01 0.18 14.59
CA GLY A 35 6.74 1.45 14.48
C GLY A 35 6.89 1.92 13.04
N PHE A 36 5.90 1.67 12.17
CA PHE A 36 5.90 2.20 10.81
C PHE A 36 6.03 3.73 10.85
N ALA A 37 6.88 4.29 9.98
CA ALA A 37 7.24 5.70 9.86
C ALA A 37 6.10 6.70 10.22
N PRO A 38 6.01 7.19 11.48
CA PRO A 38 4.81 7.88 11.96
C PRO A 38 4.50 9.18 11.22
N TRP A 39 5.54 9.86 10.73
CA TRP A 39 5.43 11.09 9.95
C TRP A 39 4.72 10.91 8.60
N SER A 40 4.58 9.67 8.12
CA SER A 40 3.94 9.37 6.84
C SER A 40 2.46 9.00 6.95
N GLY A 41 1.92 8.88 8.17
CA GLY A 41 0.54 8.49 8.41
C GLY A 41 0.27 6.98 8.35
N GLY A 42 1.23 6.16 7.92
CA GLY A 42 1.10 4.70 7.80
C GLY A 42 1.40 4.21 6.39
N PRO A 43 1.42 2.89 6.12
CA PRO A 43 1.73 2.34 4.80
C PRO A 43 0.83 2.85 3.68
N PHE A 44 -0.48 2.99 3.88
CA PHE A 44 -1.42 3.45 2.85
C PHE A 44 -1.33 4.97 2.66
N SER A 45 -1.30 5.73 3.75
CA SER A 45 -1.04 7.18 3.70
C SER A 45 0.29 7.50 3.01
N TRP A 46 1.32 6.70 3.24
CA TRP A 46 2.62 6.87 2.60
C TRP A 46 2.56 6.61 1.08
N LEU A 47 1.81 5.59 0.64
CA LEU A 47 1.58 5.34 -0.79
C LEU A 47 0.86 6.51 -1.45
N ASP A 48 -0.15 7.08 -0.79
CA ASP A 48 -0.86 8.25 -1.30
C ASP A 48 0.04 9.50 -1.35
N MET A 49 0.95 9.65 -0.39
CA MET A 49 1.90 10.76 -0.36
C MET A 49 2.94 10.69 -1.48
N ILE A 50 3.43 9.49 -1.84
CA ILE A 50 4.39 9.33 -2.95
C ILE A 50 3.70 9.21 -4.31
N GLY A 51 2.42 8.82 -4.33
CA GLY A 51 1.62 8.57 -5.52
C GLY A 51 1.73 7.14 -6.03
N ALA A 52 0.59 6.55 -6.41
CA ALA A 52 0.49 5.16 -6.89
C ALA A 52 1.40 4.89 -8.09
N ALA A 53 1.39 5.76 -9.12
CA ALA A 53 2.26 5.61 -10.29
C ALA A 53 3.75 5.56 -9.93
N LYS A 54 4.19 6.40 -8.98
CA LYS A 54 5.58 6.39 -8.50
C LYS A 54 5.88 5.12 -7.71
N ALA A 55 4.94 4.66 -6.90
CA ALA A 55 5.09 3.40 -6.17
C ALA A 55 5.25 2.20 -7.10
N VAL A 56 4.47 2.13 -8.20
CA VAL A 56 4.59 1.10 -9.24
C VAL A 56 5.98 1.14 -9.89
N GLU A 57 6.45 2.31 -10.32
CA GLU A 57 7.80 2.47 -10.91
C GLU A 57 8.90 1.92 -9.98
N ILE A 58 8.81 2.28 -8.69
CA ILE A 58 9.77 1.81 -7.67
C ILE A 58 9.69 0.28 -7.50
N CYS A 59 8.48 -0.28 -7.46
CA CYS A 59 8.27 -1.72 -7.27
C CYS A 59 8.74 -2.52 -8.47
N ASP A 60 8.51 -2.04 -9.70
CA ASP A 60 8.95 -2.69 -10.92
C ASP A 60 10.50 -2.74 -10.96
N GLY A 61 11.19 -1.63 -10.66
CA GLY A 61 12.66 -1.63 -10.57
C GLY A 61 13.22 -2.49 -9.42
N LEU A 62 12.53 -2.58 -8.28
CA LEU A 62 12.91 -3.49 -7.20
C LEU A 62 12.62 -4.95 -7.56
N THR A 63 11.61 -5.23 -8.36
CA THR A 63 11.29 -6.59 -8.83
C THR A 63 12.37 -7.08 -9.78
N GLU A 64 12.81 -6.25 -10.73
CA GLU A 64 13.91 -6.58 -11.64
C GLU A 64 15.22 -6.90 -10.90
N THR A 65 15.52 -6.14 -9.85
CA THR A 65 16.81 -6.26 -9.15
C THR A 65 16.79 -7.24 -7.98
N HIS A 66 15.64 -7.49 -7.36
CA HIS A 66 15.52 -8.24 -6.09
C HIS A 66 14.42 -9.30 -6.10
N GLY A 67 13.75 -9.51 -7.24
CA GLY A 67 12.80 -10.59 -7.48
C GLY A 67 11.37 -10.34 -6.98
N ASP A 68 10.55 -11.37 -7.10
CA ASP A 68 9.08 -11.33 -7.00
C ASP A 68 8.52 -10.81 -5.68
N ARG A 69 9.31 -10.74 -4.61
CA ARG A 69 8.85 -10.16 -3.33
C ARG A 69 8.42 -8.70 -3.47
N PHE A 70 9.01 -7.96 -4.41
CA PHE A 70 8.66 -6.58 -4.70
C PHE A 70 7.64 -6.42 -5.82
N LYS A 71 7.11 -7.54 -6.34
CA LYS A 71 6.11 -7.51 -7.41
C LYS A 71 4.92 -6.66 -6.96
N THR A 72 4.66 -5.62 -7.75
CA THR A 72 3.57 -4.67 -7.56
C THR A 72 2.22 -5.41 -7.41
N PRO A 73 1.50 -5.26 -6.27
CA PRO A 73 0.16 -5.80 -6.08
C PRO A 73 -0.84 -5.28 -7.11
N ALA A 74 -1.88 -6.05 -7.39
CA ALA A 74 -2.84 -5.74 -8.45
C ALA A 74 -3.60 -4.44 -8.15
N LEU A 75 -4.04 -4.27 -6.90
CA LEU A 75 -4.71 -3.07 -6.41
C LEU A 75 -3.84 -1.82 -6.54
N LEU A 76 -2.55 -1.92 -6.24
CA LEU A 76 -1.64 -0.78 -6.39
C LEU A 76 -1.46 -0.39 -7.86
N ARG A 77 -1.44 -1.38 -8.77
CA ARG A 77 -1.39 -1.14 -10.21
C ARG A 77 -2.69 -0.52 -10.73
N ASP A 78 -3.85 -1.02 -10.29
CA ASP A 78 -5.17 -0.46 -10.61
C ASP A 78 -5.26 1.03 -10.21
N LEU A 79 -4.88 1.37 -8.97
CA LEU A 79 -4.87 2.76 -8.50
C LEU A 79 -3.93 3.64 -9.35
N ALA A 80 -2.80 3.11 -9.79
CA ALA A 80 -1.89 3.84 -10.68
C ALA A 80 -2.47 4.07 -12.08
N GLU A 81 -3.25 3.13 -12.60
CA GLU A 81 -3.90 3.21 -13.91
C GLU A 81 -5.11 4.15 -13.90
N THR A 82 -5.91 4.14 -12.82
CA THR A 82 -7.08 5.02 -12.69
C THR A 82 -6.73 6.44 -12.20
N GLY A 83 -5.55 6.61 -11.60
CA GLY A 83 -5.14 7.86 -10.96
C GLY A 83 -5.79 8.07 -9.58
N ASP A 84 -6.35 7.02 -8.99
CA ASP A 84 -6.95 7.03 -7.66
C ASP A 84 -5.89 6.94 -6.54
N THR A 85 -6.35 7.16 -5.32
CA THR A 85 -5.57 7.00 -4.08
C THR A 85 -6.27 6.03 -3.12
N PHE A 86 -5.53 5.45 -2.17
CA PHE A 86 -6.11 4.56 -1.17
C PHE A 86 -7.15 5.29 -0.31
N TYR A 87 -6.82 6.46 0.23
CA TYR A 87 -7.78 7.25 1.01
C TYR A 87 -8.90 7.84 0.16
N GLY A 88 -8.66 8.12 -1.12
CA GLY A 88 -9.69 8.56 -2.05
C GLY A 88 -10.77 7.50 -2.25
N ARG A 89 -10.38 6.22 -2.40
CA ARG A 89 -11.31 5.12 -2.68
C ARG A 89 -11.82 4.41 -1.44
N TYR A 90 -11.01 4.29 -0.39
CA TYR A 90 -11.29 3.45 0.78
C TYR A 90 -11.30 4.21 2.12
N GLY A 91 -11.01 5.52 2.13
CA GLY A 91 -10.93 6.34 3.36
C GLY A 91 -12.24 6.45 4.15
N GLY A 92 -13.37 6.05 3.55
CA GLY A 92 -14.66 5.93 4.23
C GLY A 92 -14.82 4.68 5.10
N GLY A 93 -13.83 3.78 5.13
CA GLY A 93 -13.91 2.47 5.81
C GLY A 93 -14.46 1.34 4.92
N ALA A 94 -14.29 1.46 3.60
CA ALA A 94 -14.68 0.41 2.65
C ALA A 94 -13.58 -0.65 2.55
N ALA A 95 -13.96 -1.93 2.59
CA ALA A 95 -13.05 -3.04 2.35
C ALA A 95 -12.71 -3.17 0.85
N ALA A 96 -11.52 -3.71 0.52
CA ALA A 96 -11.13 -3.96 -0.88
C ALA A 96 -12.12 -4.86 -1.62
N LYS A 97 -12.71 -5.84 -0.92
CA LYS A 97 -13.79 -6.69 -1.42
C LYS A 97 -15.16 -6.04 -1.20
N ALA A 98 -15.49 -5.11 -2.10
CA ALA A 98 -16.86 -4.73 -2.40
C ALA A 98 -17.04 -4.64 -3.92
N ALA A 99 -16.74 -5.72 -4.64
CA ALA A 99 -17.14 -6.02 -6.01
C ALA A 99 -17.13 -7.53 -6.22
#